data_AF-A0A966W8X3-F1
#
_entry.id   AF-A0A966W8X3-F1
#
_cell.length_a   1.000
_cell.length_b   1.000
_cell.length_c   1.000
_cell.angle_alpha   90.00
_cell.angle_beta   90.00
_cell.angle_gamma   90.00
#
_symmetry.space_group_name_H-M   'P 1'
#
loop_
_entity.id
_entity.type
_entity.pdbx_description
1 polymer ?
#
loop_
_entity_poly.entity_id
_entity_poly.type
_entity_poly.pdbx_seq_one_letter_code
_entity_poly.pdbx_strand_id
1 'polypeptide(L)'
;MADSKPKRKAKAAGGNASPEPQWLQEVELLSYRDAQTALELTLAHLQSSELEVEEMAGLYRRAEAYANRCERVLETVEQEVIEWSA
;
A
#
# COMPACT_ATOMS: atom_id res chain seq x y z
N MET A 1 -15.24 -56.70 13.97
CA MET A 1 -13.84 -56.29 14.25
C MET A 1 -13.19 -56.00 12.91
N ALA A 2 -12.61 -54.86 12.57
CA ALA A 2 -12.65 -53.49 13.06
C ALA A 2 -12.16 -52.67 11.85
N ASP A 3 -12.91 -51.61 11.52
CA ASP A 3 -12.73 -50.78 10.34
C ASP A 3 -11.35 -50.09 10.25
N SER A 4 -10.79 -50.11 9.03
CA SER A 4 -9.61 -49.34 8.64
C SER A 4 -10.03 -48.02 7.96
N LYS A 5 -9.66 -46.86 8.51
CA LYS A 5 -8.79 -45.85 7.85
C LYS A 5 -8.71 -44.52 8.62
N PRO A 6 -7.58 -43.79 8.46
CA PRO A 6 -7.16 -42.69 9.32
C PRO A 6 -7.86 -41.37 8.98
N LYS A 7 -8.18 -40.61 10.03
CA LYS A 7 -8.71 -39.23 9.94
C LYS A 7 -7.66 -38.30 9.31
N ARG A 8 -7.88 -37.93 8.04
CA ARG A 8 -7.17 -36.83 7.37
C ARG A 8 -7.46 -35.53 8.14
N LYS A 9 -6.45 -35.00 8.84
CA LYS A 9 -6.49 -33.63 9.34
C LYS A 9 -6.43 -32.71 8.14
N ALA A 10 -7.56 -32.09 7.79
CA ALA A 10 -7.59 -30.94 6.91
C ALA A 10 -6.83 -29.82 7.63
N LYS A 11 -5.53 -29.69 7.32
CA LYS A 11 -4.73 -28.55 7.72
C LYS A 11 -5.29 -27.38 6.92
N ALA A 12 -5.97 -26.48 7.61
CA ALA A 12 -6.43 -25.22 7.06
C ALA A 12 -5.31 -24.61 6.23
N ALA A 13 -5.62 -24.28 4.97
CA ALA A 13 -4.81 -23.42 4.16
C ALA A 13 -4.78 -22.05 4.85
N GLY A 14 -3.86 -21.88 5.78
CA GLY A 14 -3.49 -20.60 6.32
C GLY A 14 -2.80 -19.84 5.20
N GLY A 15 -3.59 -19.09 4.45
CA GLY A 15 -3.09 -18.05 3.56
C GLY A 15 -2.26 -17.11 4.41
N ASN A 16 -0.95 -17.22 4.29
CA ASN A 16 0.01 -16.39 4.99
C ASN A 16 0.05 -15.03 4.28
N ALA A 17 -1.06 -14.28 4.34
CA ALA A 17 -1.03 -12.86 4.06
C ALA A 17 -0.34 -12.22 5.26
N SER A 18 0.98 -12.00 5.12
CA SER A 18 1.70 -11.14 6.05
C SER A 18 0.89 -9.83 6.16
N PRO A 19 0.50 -9.40 7.36
CA PRO A 19 -0.29 -8.18 7.49
C PRO A 19 0.50 -7.04 6.84
N GLU A 20 -0.11 -6.38 5.85
CA GLU A 20 0.51 -5.22 5.24
C GLU A 20 0.85 -4.21 6.34
N PRO A 21 2.01 -3.53 6.24
CA PRO A 21 2.38 -2.50 7.18
C PRO A 21 1.21 -1.53 7.41
N GLN A 22 0.85 -1.29 8.67
CA GLN A 22 -0.31 -0.46 9.04
C GLN A 22 -0.29 0.92 8.38
N TRP A 23 0.89 1.51 8.18
CA TRP A 23 1.06 2.80 7.51
C TRP A 23 0.60 2.79 6.04
N LEU A 24 0.62 1.66 5.34
CA LEU A 24 0.09 1.58 3.97
C LEU A 24 -1.43 1.76 3.96
N GLN A 25 -2.12 1.21 4.96
CA GLN A 25 -3.57 1.39 5.10
C GLN A 25 -3.91 2.85 5.43
N GLU A 26 -3.05 3.53 6.17
CA GLU A 26 -3.20 4.97 6.46
C GLU A 26 -3.03 5.82 5.19
N VAL A 27 -2.08 5.46 4.31
CA VAL A 27 -1.88 6.13 3.01
C VAL A 27 -3.14 6.05 2.14
N GLU A 28 -3.82 4.91 2.12
CA GLU A 28 -5.04 4.70 1.35
C GLU A 28 -6.19 5.63 1.74
N LEU A 29 -6.20 6.09 2.99
CA LEU A 29 -7.23 6.99 3.52
C LEU A 29 -6.95 8.47 3.22
N LEU A 30 -5.77 8.80 2.68
CA LEU A 30 -5.40 10.19 2.41
C LEU A 30 -6.20 10.78 1.25
N SER A 31 -6.51 12.07 1.37
CA SER A 31 -6.97 12.86 0.23
C SER A 31 -5.83 13.06 -0.77
N TYR A 32 -6.14 13.45 -2.01
CA TYR A 32 -5.12 13.78 -3.01
C TYR A 32 -4.11 14.80 -2.48
N ARG A 33 -4.60 15.89 -1.86
CA ARG A 33 -3.75 16.97 -1.36
C ARG A 33 -2.85 16.50 -0.22
N ASP A 34 -3.36 15.66 0.68
CA ASP A 34 -2.57 15.14 1.80
C ASP A 34 -1.51 14.16 1.30
N ALA A 35 -1.87 13.26 0.38
CA ALA A 35 -0.93 12.34 -0.25
C ALA A 35 0.17 13.09 -1.03
N GLN A 36 -0.20 14.12 -1.80
CA GLN A 36 0.75 14.96 -2.53
C GLN A 36 1.70 15.71 -1.56
N THR A 37 1.17 16.32 -0.50
CA THR A 37 1.99 17.03 0.48
C THR A 37 2.97 16.08 1.17
N ALA A 38 2.50 14.89 1.56
CA ALA A 38 3.35 13.87 2.17
C ALA A 38 4.42 13.36 1.20
N LEU A 39 4.08 13.20 -0.09
CA LEU A 39 5.03 12.86 -1.15
C LEU A 39 6.12 13.93 -1.29
N GLU A 40 5.74 15.20 -1.41
CA GLU A 40 6.68 16.32 -1.54
C GLU A 40 7.66 16.39 -0.35
N LEU A 41 7.16 16.22 0.87
CA LEU A 41 8.01 16.16 2.07
C LEU A 41 8.95 14.96 2.06
N THR A 42 8.47 13.79 1.63
CA THR A 42 9.27 12.56 1.55
C THR A 42 10.37 12.70 0.48
N LEU A 43 10.05 13.30 -0.66
CA LEU A 43 11.01 13.58 -1.73
C LEU A 43 12.07 14.60 -1.29
N ALA A 44 11.66 15.67 -0.60
CA ALA A 44 12.61 16.63 -0.03
C ALA A 44 13.58 15.96 0.95
N HIS A 45 13.08 15.02 1.76
CA HIS A 45 13.92 14.25 2.67
C HIS A 45 14.87 13.33 1.90
N LEU A 46 14.39 12.61 0.88
CA LEU A 46 15.22 11.76 0.02
C LEU A 46 16.34 12.53 -0.69
N GLN A 47 16.12 13.81 -0.96
CA GLN A 47 17.08 14.71 -1.62
C GLN A 47 18.02 15.42 -0.64
N SER A 48 17.87 15.19 0.67
CA SER A 48 18.74 15.78 1.69
C SER A 48 20.18 15.27 1.55
N SER A 49 21.16 16.17 1.71
CA SER A 49 22.59 15.81 1.75
C SER A 49 22.99 15.07 3.04
N GLU A 50 22.14 15.13 4.07
CA GLU A 50 22.35 14.54 5.39
C GLU A 50 21.59 13.22 5.58
N LEU A 51 21.14 12.59 4.48
CA LEU A 51 20.34 11.37 4.55
C LEU A 51 21.19 10.12 4.82
N GLU A 52 20.82 9.39 5.87
CA GLU A 52 21.41 8.08 6.18
C GLU A 52 20.91 7.00 5.22
N VAL A 53 21.81 6.11 4.80
CA VAL A 53 21.54 5.08 3.77
C VAL A 53 20.48 4.09 4.25
N GLU A 54 20.45 3.79 5.54
CA GLU A 54 19.47 2.91 6.18
C GLU A 54 18.04 3.47 6.07
N GLU A 55 17.87 4.78 6.00
CA GLU A 55 16.57 5.45 5.91
C GLU A 55 16.07 5.55 4.47
N MET A 56 16.97 5.53 3.48
CA MET A 56 16.64 5.68 2.06
C MET A 56 15.58 4.68 1.58
N ALA A 57 15.74 3.39 1.90
CA ALA A 57 14.82 2.35 1.44
C ALA A 57 13.43 2.48 2.08
N GLY A 58 13.35 3.01 3.30
CA GLY A 58 12.09 3.30 3.98
C GLY A 58 11.37 4.48 3.33
N LEU A 59 12.10 5.57 3.11
CA LEU A 59 11.58 6.78 2.48
C LEU A 59 11.16 6.54 1.02
N TYR A 60 11.94 5.77 0.27
CA TYR A 60 11.59 5.40 -1.11
C TYR A 60 10.24 4.67 -1.17
N ARG A 61 10.05 3.64 -0.31
CA ARG A 61 8.78 2.91 -0.26
C ARG A 61 7.60 3.80 0.14
N ARG A 62 7.82 4.77 1.03
CA ARG A 62 6.78 5.75 1.39
C ARG A 62 6.46 6.67 0.22
N ALA A 63 7.48 7.19 -0.47
CA ALA A 63 7.28 8.03 -1.65
C ALA A 63 6.49 7.28 -2.73
N GLU A 64 6.84 6.02 -3.01
CA GLU A 64 6.10 5.17 -3.96
C GLU A 64 4.64 4.98 -3.55
N ALA A 65 4.38 4.71 -2.26
CA ALA A 65 3.01 4.58 -1.76
C ALA A 65 2.20 5.88 -1.91
N TYR A 66 2.78 7.04 -1.58
CA TYR A 66 2.10 8.32 -1.74
C TYR A 66 1.85 8.67 -3.22
N ALA A 67 2.79 8.37 -4.11
CA ALA A 67 2.63 8.57 -5.55
C ALA A 67 1.50 7.70 -6.11
N ASN A 68 1.50 6.40 -5.79
CA ASN A 68 0.44 5.47 -6.19
C ASN A 68 -0.94 5.93 -5.68
N ARG A 69 -1.01 6.47 -4.46
CA ARG A 69 -2.26 7.03 -3.94
C ARG A 69 -2.73 8.24 -4.75
N CYS A 70 -1.82 9.15 -5.12
CA CYS A 70 -2.15 10.30 -5.95
C CYS A 70 -2.72 9.86 -7.30
N GLU A 71 -2.06 8.91 -7.98
CA GLU A 71 -2.52 8.34 -9.25
C GLU A 71 -3.92 7.76 -9.14
N ARG A 72 -4.17 6.90 -8.13
CA ARG A 72 -5.50 6.29 -7.93
C ARG A 72 -6.62 7.29 -7.67
N VAL A 73 -6.34 8.38 -6.97
CA VAL A 73 -7.35 9.45 -6.78
C VAL A 73 -7.65 10.14 -8.11
N LEU A 74 -6.61 10.43 -8.92
CA LEU A 74 -6.79 11.04 -10.24
C LEU A 74 -7.56 10.13 -11.19
N GLU A 75 -7.23 8.83 -11.23
CA GLU A 75 -7.95 7.83 -12.02
C GLU A 75 -9.44 7.76 -11.63
N THR A 76 -9.74 7.82 -10.32
CA THR A 76 -11.13 7.83 -9.84
C THR A 76 -11.88 9.05 -10.35
N VAL A 77 -11.27 10.24 -10.24
CA VAL A 77 -11.87 11.49 -10.74
C VAL A 77 -12.03 11.47 -12.26
N GLU A 78 -11.06 10.92 -12.99
CA GLU A 78 -11.16 10.75 -14.45
C GLU A 78 -12.37 9.90 -14.83
N GLN A 79 -12.56 8.75 -14.16
CA GLN A 79 -13.71 7.89 -14.41
C GLN A 79 -15.04 8.59 -14.08
N GLU A 80 -15.12 9.31 -12.96
CA GLU A 80 -16.32 10.08 -12.60
C GLU A 80 -16.68 11.13 -13.67
N VAL A 81 -15.68 11.82 -14.22
CA VAL A 81 -15.88 12.82 -15.29
C VAL A 81 -16.34 12.15 -16.59
N ILE A 82 -15.74 11.01 -16.96
CA ILE A 82 -16.16 10.25 -18.15
C ILE A 82 -17.62 9.82 -18.00
N GLU A 83 -18.01 9.26 -16.86
CA GLU A 83 -19.38 8.83 -16.58
C GLU A 83 -20.39 9.98 -16.62
N TRP A 84 -20.02 11.18 -16.15
CA TRP A 84 -20.90 12.36 -16.22
C TRP A 84 -21.05 12.94 -17.63
N SER A 85 -20.09 12.67 -18.51
CA SER A 85 -20.07 13.17 -19.89
C SER A 85 -20.75 12.26 -20.91
N ALA A 86 -21.14 11.04 -20.49
CA ALA A 86 -21.83 10.03 -21.31
C ALA A 86 -23.35 10.23 -21.35
#